data_AF-A0A959GLE0-F1
#
_entry.id   AF-A0A959GLE0-F1
#
_cell.length_a   1.000
_cell.length_b   1.000
_cell.length_c   1.000
_cell.angle_alpha   90.00
_cell.angle_beta   90.00
_cell.angle_gamma   90.00
#
_symmetry.space_group_name_H-M   'P 1'
#
loop_
_entity.id
_entity.type
_entity.pdbx_description
1 polymer ?
#
loop_
_entity_poly.entity_id
_entity_poly.type
_entity_poly.pdbx_seq_one_letter_code
_entity_poly.pdbx_strand_id
1 'polypeptide(L)'
;MQAWISFFLIWLSLFGTPKPSGPGQPAEGPGSSDYPHTAVKMSDFAQEDDGYWLFEPDNPRPDSAPVVVFLHGYGAINPFIYGGWLRHIVQQGNIVIYPRYQKNLFSPSSKQFAGNASTAIRNALKELESEGHVRPVNKGLILAGHSYGGAISAYLGVNYKNLNIPQPEGILLASPGTGPLNGALLDSYEGMPEDVRLLVMVSVNDHVVGEKLGRLIFESAVHTPQRNLILQYPDEYGDPAIGAGHNESYALDADFDMGIHNLSYRRAIGVAKLDAIDYYGYWKLLDALMDCVRRGENCDVAFGNTEAQRNMGCWSDGKKVRELEVEIPGGERGKESE
;
A
#
# COMPACT_ATOMS: atom_id res chain seq x y z
N MET A 1 -60.75 -11.64 -51.53
CA MET A 1 -60.05 -10.55 -50.80
C MET A 1 -59.68 -11.07 -49.43
N GLN A 2 -58.41 -11.45 -49.22
CA GLN A 2 -57.88 -11.83 -47.91
C GLN A 2 -56.70 -10.89 -47.65
N ALA A 3 -56.89 -9.95 -46.73
CA ALA A 3 -55.86 -9.01 -46.33
C ALA A 3 -54.95 -9.69 -45.31
N TRP A 4 -53.67 -9.84 -45.66
CA TRP A 4 -52.61 -10.27 -44.75
C TRP A 4 -52.09 -9.04 -44.01
N ILE A 5 -52.32 -8.98 -42.71
CA ILE A 5 -51.73 -7.96 -41.83
C ILE A 5 -50.42 -8.54 -41.31
N SER A 6 -49.30 -8.07 -41.84
CA SER A 6 -47.97 -8.36 -41.31
C SER A 6 -47.73 -7.54 -40.06
N PHE A 7 -47.68 -8.19 -38.89
CA PHE A 7 -47.21 -7.58 -37.66
C PHE A 7 -45.67 -7.51 -37.69
N PHE A 8 -45.13 -6.30 -37.84
CA PHE A 8 -43.73 -6.01 -37.58
C PHE A 8 -43.55 -5.88 -36.06
N LEU A 9 -43.01 -6.91 -35.41
CA LEU A 9 -42.57 -6.82 -34.02
C LEU A 9 -41.23 -6.08 -33.98
N ILE A 10 -41.27 -4.80 -33.59
CA ILE A 10 -40.08 -4.03 -33.24
C ILE A 10 -39.60 -4.55 -31.88
N TRP A 11 -38.52 -5.33 -31.90
CA TRP A 11 -37.78 -5.69 -30.69
C TRP A 11 -36.98 -4.45 -30.25
N LEU A 12 -37.57 -3.65 -29.35
CA LEU A 12 -36.82 -2.63 -28.62
C LEU A 12 -35.94 -3.35 -27.59
N SER A 13 -34.68 -3.57 -27.95
CA SER A 13 -33.63 -3.91 -27.00
C SER A 13 -33.51 -2.76 -26.01
N LEU A 14 -34.05 -2.93 -24.80
CA LEU A 14 -33.76 -2.06 -23.66
C LEU A 14 -32.29 -2.27 -23.27
N PHE A 15 -31.37 -1.64 -23.98
CA PHE A 15 -30.00 -1.47 -23.50
C PHE A 15 -30.08 -0.51 -22.32
N GLY A 16 -29.93 -1.05 -21.09
CA GLY A 16 -29.72 -0.21 -19.92
C GLY A 16 -28.53 0.71 -20.14
N THR A 17 -28.60 1.95 -19.65
CA THR A 17 -27.45 2.86 -19.70
C THR A 17 -26.27 2.19 -19.00
N PRO A 18 -25.09 2.09 -19.66
CA PRO A 18 -23.92 1.49 -19.03
C PRO A 18 -23.57 2.26 -17.74
N LYS A 19 -23.21 1.54 -16.68
CA LYS A 19 -22.72 2.17 -15.45
C LYS A 19 -21.41 2.92 -15.75
N PRO A 20 -21.14 4.04 -15.06
CA PRO A 20 -19.90 4.78 -15.26
C PRO A 20 -18.69 3.96 -14.77
N SER A 21 -17.58 4.04 -15.48
CA SER A 21 -16.29 3.48 -15.04
C SER A 21 -15.64 4.35 -13.98
N GLY A 22 -14.83 3.74 -13.10
CA GLY A 22 -14.03 4.44 -12.10
C GLY A 22 -12.92 5.31 -12.73
N PRO A 23 -12.33 6.25 -11.97
CA PRO A 23 -11.23 7.07 -12.45
C PRO A 23 -9.98 6.19 -12.70
N GLY A 24 -9.30 6.44 -13.81
CA GLY A 24 -7.98 5.87 -14.08
C GLY A 24 -6.89 6.58 -13.28
N GLN A 25 -5.64 6.11 -13.41
CA GLN A 25 -4.50 6.74 -12.76
C GLN A 25 -4.38 8.23 -13.16
N PRO A 26 -4.18 9.16 -12.21
CA PRO A 26 -4.06 10.57 -12.54
C PRO A 26 -2.79 10.85 -13.37
N ALA A 27 -2.82 11.90 -14.19
CA ALA A 27 -1.69 12.26 -15.04
C ALA A 27 -0.57 12.99 -14.29
N GLU A 28 -0.89 13.70 -13.20
CA GLU A 28 0.05 14.52 -12.44
C GLU A 28 -0.26 14.45 -10.93
N GLY A 29 0.72 14.80 -10.11
CA GLY A 29 0.62 14.82 -8.65
C GLY A 29 0.79 13.44 -7.97
N PRO A 30 0.58 13.34 -6.65
CA PRO A 30 0.70 12.08 -5.93
C PRO A 30 -0.21 10.98 -6.49
N GLY A 31 0.33 9.76 -6.68
CA GLY A 31 -0.36 8.61 -7.26
C GLY A 31 -0.41 8.60 -8.79
N SER A 32 0.21 9.59 -9.44
CA SER A 32 0.14 9.74 -10.89
C SER A 32 1.06 8.81 -11.67
N SER A 33 0.81 8.74 -12.97
CA SER A 33 1.64 8.04 -13.95
C SER A 33 2.79 8.88 -14.50
N ASP A 34 3.10 10.04 -13.90
CA ASP A 34 4.25 10.86 -14.29
C ASP A 34 5.53 10.25 -13.72
N TYR A 35 6.13 9.34 -14.49
CA TYR A 35 7.29 8.56 -14.06
C TYR A 35 8.61 9.08 -14.64
N PRO A 36 9.58 9.47 -13.80
CA PRO A 36 10.92 9.82 -14.26
C PRO A 36 11.72 8.61 -14.79
N HIS A 37 11.34 7.39 -14.42
CA HIS A 37 12.02 6.15 -14.81
C HIS A 37 11.08 5.17 -15.49
N THR A 38 11.54 4.53 -16.56
CA THR A 38 10.71 3.63 -17.38
C THR A 38 10.95 2.15 -17.10
N ALA A 39 12.03 1.79 -16.41
CA ALA A 39 12.41 0.41 -16.15
C ALA A 39 12.70 0.16 -14.67
N VAL A 40 12.65 -1.10 -14.28
CA VAL A 40 12.96 -1.58 -12.94
C VAL A 40 14.05 -2.64 -13.06
N LYS A 41 15.20 -2.40 -12.43
CA LYS A 41 16.24 -3.42 -12.26
C LYS A 41 15.89 -4.26 -11.03
N MET A 42 15.84 -5.58 -11.18
CA MET A 42 15.50 -6.51 -10.10
C MET A 42 16.71 -7.36 -9.70
N SER A 43 16.94 -7.52 -8.40
CA SER A 43 17.98 -8.41 -7.85
C SER A 43 17.40 -9.31 -6.76
N ASP A 44 17.76 -10.60 -6.78
CA ASP A 44 17.24 -11.63 -5.88
C ASP A 44 18.30 -12.11 -4.88
N PHE A 45 18.12 -11.71 -3.62
CA PHE A 45 18.89 -12.16 -2.46
C PHE A 45 17.98 -12.86 -1.43
N ALA A 46 16.88 -13.44 -1.90
CA ALA A 46 15.79 -13.91 -1.07
C ALA A 46 15.85 -15.41 -0.82
N GLN A 47 17.01 -16.06 -0.85
CA GLN A 47 17.14 -17.52 -0.71
C GLN A 47 16.82 -17.99 0.72
N GLU A 48 17.19 -17.20 1.71
CA GLU A 48 16.94 -17.45 3.14
C GLU A 48 15.77 -16.63 3.69
N ASP A 49 15.31 -17.02 4.88
CA ASP A 49 14.14 -16.44 5.53
C ASP A 49 14.37 -14.96 5.92
N ASP A 50 15.61 -14.51 6.05
CA ASP A 50 16.04 -13.12 6.28
C ASP A 50 16.63 -12.46 5.02
N GLY A 51 16.40 -13.05 3.85
CA GLY A 51 16.76 -12.49 2.55
C GLY A 51 15.77 -11.41 2.07
N TYR A 52 16.01 -10.90 0.86
CA TYR A 52 15.24 -9.78 0.28
C TYR A 52 15.35 -9.74 -1.24
N TRP A 53 14.40 -9.04 -1.88
CA TRP A 53 14.54 -8.56 -3.25
C TRP A 53 14.85 -7.06 -3.25
N LEU A 54 15.62 -6.63 -4.25
CA LEU A 54 15.85 -5.22 -4.55
C LEU A 54 15.18 -4.87 -5.87
N PHE A 55 14.50 -3.72 -5.87
CA PHE A 55 13.95 -3.10 -7.06
C PHE A 55 14.51 -1.69 -7.17
N GLU A 56 15.21 -1.40 -8.26
CA GLU A 56 15.94 -0.15 -8.44
C GLU A 56 15.45 0.58 -9.70
N PRO A 57 15.35 1.92 -9.67
CA PRO A 57 14.96 2.72 -10.83
C PRO A 57 15.99 2.58 -11.95
N ASP A 58 15.50 2.37 -13.17
CA ASP A 58 16.34 2.23 -14.36
C ASP A 58 15.70 2.93 -15.57
N ASN A 59 16.51 3.24 -16.56
CA ASN A 59 16.16 3.94 -17.79
C ASN A 59 15.34 5.25 -17.59
N PRO A 60 16.01 6.37 -17.21
CA PRO A 60 17.44 6.47 -16.89
C PRO A 60 17.75 5.93 -15.50
N ARG A 61 18.92 5.32 -15.30
CA ARG A 61 19.37 4.94 -13.96
C ARG A 61 19.93 6.15 -13.21
N PRO A 62 19.44 6.50 -12.01
CA PRO A 62 20.04 7.56 -11.20
C PRO A 62 21.29 7.06 -10.46
N ASP A 63 22.16 7.98 -10.05
CA ASP A 63 23.34 7.66 -9.23
C ASP A 63 22.96 7.25 -7.81
N SER A 64 21.92 7.88 -7.26
CA SER A 64 21.38 7.60 -5.93
C SER A 64 19.86 7.80 -5.90
N ALA A 65 19.20 7.14 -4.95
CA ALA A 65 17.76 7.23 -4.76
C ALA A 65 17.37 6.99 -3.29
N PRO A 66 16.29 7.61 -2.81
CA PRO A 66 15.76 7.31 -1.48
C PRO A 66 15.18 5.91 -1.40
N VAL A 67 15.14 5.37 -0.19
CA VAL A 67 14.75 3.98 0.07
C VAL A 67 13.33 3.89 0.64
N VAL A 68 12.57 2.94 0.12
CA VAL A 68 11.30 2.44 0.66
C VAL A 68 11.47 0.98 1.03
N VAL A 69 11.06 0.59 2.24
CA VAL A 69 10.93 -0.83 2.60
C VAL A 69 9.47 -1.22 2.49
N PHE A 70 9.18 -2.21 1.65
CA PHE A 70 7.83 -2.72 1.46
C PHE A 70 7.67 -4.08 2.14
N LEU A 71 6.80 -4.16 3.14
CA LEU A 71 6.58 -5.36 3.96
C LEU A 71 5.24 -6.01 3.58
N HIS A 72 5.32 -7.25 3.11
CA HIS A 72 4.19 -7.94 2.51
C HIS A 72 3.16 -8.48 3.53
N GLY A 73 2.02 -9.00 3.07
CA GLY A 73 1.04 -9.68 3.93
C GLY A 73 1.48 -11.11 4.29
N TYR A 74 0.83 -11.75 5.26
CA TYR A 74 1.15 -13.15 5.60
C TYR A 74 1.03 -14.08 4.38
N GLY A 75 2.13 -14.76 4.05
CA GLY A 75 2.21 -15.66 2.90
C GLY A 75 2.23 -14.96 1.54
N ALA A 76 2.01 -13.66 1.46
CA ALA A 76 2.08 -12.87 0.22
C ALA A 76 3.54 -12.58 -0.17
N ILE A 77 4.40 -13.61 -0.12
CA ILE A 77 5.86 -13.53 -0.21
C ILE A 77 6.33 -13.12 -1.61
N ASN A 78 5.56 -13.47 -2.65
CA ASN A 78 5.93 -13.17 -4.03
C ASN A 78 5.64 -11.69 -4.34
N PRO A 79 6.65 -10.89 -4.74
CA PRO A 79 6.48 -9.47 -5.08
C PRO A 79 5.41 -9.22 -6.15
N PHE A 80 5.13 -10.19 -7.02
CA PHE A 80 4.01 -10.22 -7.97
C PHE A 80 2.70 -9.64 -7.43
N ILE A 81 2.35 -9.98 -6.18
CA ILE A 81 1.07 -9.62 -5.56
C ILE A 81 0.91 -8.09 -5.40
N TYR A 82 2.02 -7.38 -5.24
CA TYR A 82 2.08 -5.93 -5.08
C TYR A 82 2.78 -5.25 -6.26
N GLY A 83 3.11 -6.01 -7.31
CA GLY A 83 4.08 -5.59 -8.31
C GLY A 83 3.73 -4.28 -9.02
N GLY A 84 2.46 -3.96 -9.22
CA GLY A 84 2.03 -2.66 -9.75
C GLY A 84 2.37 -1.50 -8.81
N TRP A 85 2.18 -1.69 -7.50
CA TRP A 85 2.56 -0.70 -6.49
C TRP A 85 4.09 -0.59 -6.37
N LEU A 86 4.81 -1.72 -6.40
CA LEU A 86 6.27 -1.73 -6.40
C LEU A 86 6.83 -1.02 -7.63
N ARG A 87 6.28 -1.29 -8.82
CA ARG A 87 6.64 -0.60 -10.05
C ARG A 87 6.41 0.89 -9.93
N HIS A 88 5.24 1.32 -9.46
CA HIS A 88 4.91 2.72 -9.26
C HIS A 88 5.95 3.41 -8.36
N ILE A 89 6.24 2.84 -7.19
CA ILE A 89 7.24 3.38 -6.25
C ILE A 89 8.62 3.51 -6.91
N VAL A 90 9.06 2.48 -7.63
CA VAL A 90 10.38 2.46 -8.26
C VAL A 90 10.45 3.44 -9.43
N GLN A 91 9.42 3.49 -10.26
CA GLN A 91 9.36 4.39 -11.40
C GLN A 91 9.24 5.87 -10.99
N GLN A 92 8.74 6.15 -9.77
CA GLN A 92 8.82 7.46 -9.09
C GLN A 92 10.23 7.79 -8.54
N GLY A 93 11.23 6.94 -8.76
CA GLY A 93 12.63 7.22 -8.43
C GLY A 93 13.08 6.75 -7.06
N ASN A 94 12.44 5.70 -6.53
CA ASN A 94 12.80 5.11 -5.24
C ASN A 94 13.45 3.72 -5.41
N ILE A 95 14.39 3.39 -4.54
CA ILE A 95 14.77 1.99 -4.34
C ILE A 95 13.73 1.33 -3.44
N VAL A 96 13.26 0.14 -3.80
CA VAL A 96 12.43 -0.69 -2.93
C VAL A 96 13.22 -1.88 -2.43
N ILE A 97 13.31 -2.00 -1.11
CA ILE A 97 13.71 -3.23 -0.42
C ILE A 97 12.44 -3.99 -0.08
N TYR A 98 12.35 -5.24 -0.52
CA TYR A 98 11.25 -6.14 -0.19
C TYR A 98 11.79 -7.31 0.64
N PRO A 99 11.77 -7.20 1.99
CA PRO A 99 12.21 -8.27 2.85
C PRO A 99 11.35 -9.53 2.67
N ARG A 100 12.00 -10.69 2.57
CA ARG A 100 11.29 -11.98 2.50
C ARG A 100 10.64 -12.32 3.83
N TYR A 101 11.38 -12.21 4.94
CA TYR A 101 11.06 -12.51 6.37
C TYR A 101 10.30 -13.82 6.72
N GLN A 102 9.66 -14.47 5.76
CA GLN A 102 8.76 -15.61 5.81
C GLN A 102 9.11 -16.53 4.64
N LYS A 103 9.63 -17.74 4.91
CA LYS A 103 10.02 -18.70 3.86
C LYS A 103 8.82 -19.25 3.13
N ASN A 104 7.79 -19.62 3.91
CA ASN A 104 6.55 -20.24 3.49
C ASN A 104 5.45 -20.01 4.54
N LEU A 105 4.28 -20.64 4.36
CA LEU A 105 3.11 -20.45 5.23
C LEU A 105 3.26 -21.02 6.65
N PHE A 106 4.37 -21.69 6.98
CA PHE A 106 4.56 -22.35 8.29
C PHE A 106 5.90 -22.03 8.95
N SER A 107 6.90 -21.60 8.17
CA SER A 107 8.25 -21.30 8.66
C SER A 107 8.72 -19.95 8.12
N PRO A 108 9.45 -19.16 8.95
CA PRO A 108 9.72 -19.36 10.37
C PRO A 108 8.50 -19.04 11.25
N SER A 109 8.65 -19.12 12.59
CA SER A 109 7.60 -18.64 13.50
C SER A 109 7.39 -17.15 13.32
N SER A 110 6.15 -16.66 13.47
CA SER A 110 5.83 -15.24 13.33
C SER A 110 6.61 -14.33 14.29
N LYS A 111 7.05 -14.86 15.44
CA LYS A 111 7.95 -14.16 16.39
C LYS A 111 9.30 -13.78 15.77
N GLN A 112 9.72 -14.46 14.71
CA GLN A 112 10.99 -14.22 14.02
C GLN A 112 10.85 -13.21 12.87
N PHE A 113 9.63 -12.92 12.40
CA PHE A 113 9.41 -12.10 11.20
C PHE A 113 10.04 -10.71 11.31
N ALA A 114 9.82 -9.98 12.41
CA ALA A 114 10.41 -8.65 12.59
C ALA A 114 11.95 -8.69 12.66
N GLY A 115 12.51 -9.71 13.30
CA GLY A 115 13.96 -9.93 13.35
C GLY A 115 14.55 -10.21 11.97
N ASN A 116 13.90 -11.08 11.20
CA ASN A 116 14.31 -11.40 9.83
C ASN A 116 14.17 -10.18 8.91
N ALA A 117 13.05 -9.45 8.98
CA ALA A 117 12.84 -8.22 8.22
C ALA A 117 13.91 -7.17 8.53
N SER A 118 14.26 -6.98 9.81
CA SER A 118 15.34 -6.06 10.19
C SER A 118 16.70 -6.48 9.61
N THR A 119 16.98 -7.78 9.59
CA THR A 119 18.23 -8.33 9.06
C THR A 119 18.30 -8.16 7.55
N ALA A 120 17.20 -8.44 6.85
CA ALA A 120 17.05 -8.18 5.43
C ALA A 120 17.30 -6.69 5.09
N ILE A 121 16.70 -5.75 5.84
CA ILE A 121 16.91 -4.31 5.65
C ILE A 121 18.39 -3.94 5.79
N ARG A 122 19.07 -4.37 6.87
CA ARG A 122 20.49 -4.05 7.09
C ARG A 122 21.37 -4.63 5.98
N ASN A 123 21.12 -5.87 5.56
CA ASN A 123 21.89 -6.53 4.52
C ASN A 123 21.66 -5.88 3.15
N ALA A 124 20.41 -5.51 2.84
CA ALA A 124 20.04 -4.80 1.62
C ALA A 124 20.70 -3.43 1.50
N LEU A 125 20.65 -2.63 2.58
CA LEU A 125 21.31 -1.33 2.61
C LEU A 125 22.82 -1.46 2.42
N LYS A 126 23.44 -2.50 2.97
CA LYS A 126 24.86 -2.79 2.75
C LYS A 126 25.15 -3.22 1.32
N GLU A 127 24.30 -4.03 0.71
CA GLU A 127 24.45 -4.48 -0.68
C GLU A 127 24.32 -3.32 -1.67
N LEU A 128 23.40 -2.38 -1.43
CA LEU A 128 23.24 -1.18 -2.25
C LEU A 128 24.48 -0.27 -2.25
N GLU A 129 25.43 -0.46 -1.32
CA GLU A 129 26.73 0.22 -1.33
C GLU A 129 27.79 -0.48 -2.19
N SER A 130 27.46 -1.61 -2.83
CA SER A 130 28.36 -2.29 -3.76
C SER A 130 28.30 -1.65 -5.17
N GLU A 131 29.27 -1.97 -6.02
CA GLU A 131 29.27 -1.46 -7.40
C GLU A 131 28.11 -2.05 -8.21
N GLY A 132 27.54 -1.26 -9.11
CA GLY A 132 26.44 -1.74 -9.96
C GLY A 132 25.04 -1.54 -9.37
N HIS A 133 24.91 -1.00 -8.15
CA HIS A 133 23.66 -0.56 -7.54
C HIS A 133 23.44 0.97 -7.59
N VAL A 134 22.18 1.39 -7.54
CA VAL A 134 21.79 2.77 -7.25
C VAL A 134 22.08 3.03 -5.78
N ARG A 135 22.84 4.09 -5.46
CA ARG A 135 23.29 4.33 -4.08
C ARG A 135 22.11 4.67 -3.17
N PRO A 136 22.00 4.07 -1.97
CA PRO A 136 20.86 4.29 -1.10
C PRO A 136 20.99 5.63 -0.37
N VAL A 137 19.94 6.45 -0.44
CA VAL A 137 19.77 7.60 0.44
C VAL A 137 18.92 7.19 1.63
N ASN A 138 19.59 6.95 2.76
CA ASN A 138 18.94 6.43 3.98
C ASN A 138 18.13 7.49 4.74
N LYS A 139 18.37 8.78 4.50
CA LYS A 139 17.58 9.87 5.07
C LYS A 139 16.20 9.89 4.39
N GLY A 140 15.13 10.05 5.18
CA GLY A 140 13.76 9.97 4.68
C GLY A 140 13.35 8.53 4.34
N LEU A 141 13.83 7.54 5.11
CA LEU A 141 13.43 6.14 4.98
C LEU A 141 11.93 6.01 5.21
N ILE A 142 11.24 5.34 4.29
CA ILE A 142 9.80 5.07 4.38
C ILE A 142 9.54 3.57 4.55
N LEU A 143 8.63 3.23 5.45
CA LEU A 143 8.08 1.86 5.54
C LEU A 143 6.65 1.86 4.98
N ALA A 144 6.36 0.94 4.07
CA ALA A 144 5.01 0.61 3.65
C ALA A 144 4.74 -0.85 4.00
N GLY A 145 3.58 -1.16 4.58
CA GLY A 145 3.28 -2.54 4.96
C GLY A 145 1.81 -2.89 4.84
N HIS A 146 1.52 -4.04 4.25
CA HIS A 146 0.16 -4.57 4.13
C HIS A 146 -0.10 -5.69 5.14
N SER A 147 -1.27 -5.70 5.80
CA SER A 147 -1.70 -6.82 6.66
C SER A 147 -0.65 -7.11 7.74
N TYR A 148 -0.10 -8.32 7.77
CA TYR A 148 0.99 -8.68 8.68
C TYR A 148 2.21 -7.78 8.54
N GLY A 149 2.56 -7.39 7.31
CA GLY A 149 3.63 -6.44 7.03
C GLY A 149 3.36 -5.08 7.63
N GLY A 150 2.10 -4.65 7.71
CA GLY A 150 1.71 -3.42 8.42
C GLY A 150 1.97 -3.51 9.93
N ALA A 151 1.70 -4.66 10.55
CA ALA A 151 2.04 -4.90 11.96
C ALA A 151 3.56 -4.87 12.18
N ILE A 152 4.34 -5.48 11.27
CA ILE A 152 5.80 -5.44 11.32
C ILE A 152 6.31 -4.01 11.14
N SER A 153 5.81 -3.25 10.15
CA SER A 153 6.20 -1.84 9.93
C SER A 153 6.02 -0.99 11.18
N ALA A 154 4.88 -1.11 11.87
CA ALA A 154 4.63 -0.39 13.11
C ALA A 154 5.60 -0.81 14.23
N TYR A 155 5.86 -2.13 14.36
CA TYR A 155 6.84 -2.65 15.31
C TYR A 155 8.26 -2.14 15.04
N LEU A 156 8.68 -2.11 13.77
CA LEU A 156 9.97 -1.58 13.35
C LEU A 156 10.08 -0.08 13.67
N GLY A 157 9.02 0.70 13.44
CA GLY A 157 8.97 2.12 13.79
C GLY A 157 9.24 2.39 15.27
N VAL A 158 8.73 1.54 16.17
CA VAL A 158 9.00 1.62 17.62
C VAL A 158 10.40 1.10 17.98
N ASN A 159 10.84 0.01 17.35
CA ASN A 159 12.01 -0.75 17.80
C ASN A 159 13.26 -0.56 16.93
N TYR A 160 13.28 0.41 16.00
CA TYR A 160 14.36 0.58 15.01
C TYR A 160 15.78 0.59 15.63
N LYS A 161 15.96 1.26 16.78
CA LYS A 161 17.22 1.29 17.53
C LYS A 161 17.67 -0.10 17.96
N ASN A 162 16.77 -0.86 18.59
CA ASN A 162 17.06 -2.21 19.06
C ASN A 162 17.33 -3.18 17.89
N LEU A 163 16.74 -2.89 16.73
CA LEU A 163 16.87 -3.66 15.51
C LEU A 163 18.00 -3.16 14.60
N ASN A 164 18.74 -2.14 15.00
CA ASN A 164 19.86 -1.55 14.23
C ASN A 164 19.51 -1.20 12.77
N ILE A 165 18.27 -0.78 12.49
CA ILE A 165 17.89 -0.23 11.19
C ILE A 165 17.86 1.31 11.27
N PRO A 166 18.02 2.03 10.14
CA PRO A 166 17.81 3.48 10.14
C PRO A 166 16.40 3.83 10.64
N GLN A 167 16.27 4.99 11.29
CA GLN A 167 14.97 5.45 11.76
C GLN A 167 14.04 5.66 10.57
N PRO A 168 12.84 5.04 10.55
CA PRO A 168 11.80 5.42 9.62
C PRO A 168 11.34 6.86 9.89
N GLU A 169 11.25 7.69 8.86
CA GLU A 169 10.72 9.05 8.97
C GLU A 169 9.24 9.11 8.51
N GLY A 170 8.78 8.11 7.75
CA GLY A 170 7.37 7.93 7.41
C GLY A 170 6.95 6.46 7.35
N ILE A 171 5.72 6.18 7.74
CA ILE A 171 5.15 4.82 7.77
C ILE A 171 3.72 4.85 7.21
N LEU A 172 3.45 4.03 6.20
CA LEU A 172 2.09 3.76 5.72
C LEU A 172 1.70 2.31 6.00
N LEU A 173 0.56 2.12 6.68
CA LEU A 173 0.02 0.82 7.04
C LEU A 173 -1.27 0.57 6.26
N ALA A 174 -1.28 -0.43 5.39
CA ALA A 174 -2.46 -0.87 4.64
C ALA A 174 -3.10 -2.07 5.35
N SER A 175 -4.28 -1.87 5.94
CA SER A 175 -5.05 -2.87 6.68
C SER A 175 -4.18 -3.68 7.66
N PRO A 176 -3.45 -3.05 8.60
CA PRO A 176 -2.48 -3.74 9.45
C PRO A 176 -3.16 -4.77 10.37
N GLY A 177 -2.56 -5.96 10.51
CA GLY A 177 -3.10 -7.00 11.39
C GLY A 177 -2.23 -8.24 11.49
N THR A 178 -2.25 -8.91 12.65
CA THR A 178 -1.52 -10.18 12.86
C THR A 178 -2.42 -11.42 12.76
N GLY A 179 -3.73 -11.23 12.54
CA GLY A 179 -4.71 -12.31 12.57
C GLY A 179 -4.64 -13.08 13.90
N PRO A 180 -4.60 -14.43 13.88
CA PRO A 180 -4.51 -15.24 15.11
C PRO A 180 -3.08 -15.30 15.70
N LEU A 181 -2.07 -14.76 15.01
CA LEU A 181 -0.68 -14.77 15.47
C LEU A 181 -0.37 -13.50 16.27
N ASN A 182 0.78 -13.48 16.95
CA ASN A 182 1.16 -12.39 17.85
C ASN A 182 2.60 -11.87 17.64
N GLY A 183 3.33 -12.36 16.64
CA GLY A 183 4.65 -11.82 16.32
C GLY A 183 4.54 -10.36 15.86
N ALA A 184 5.42 -9.49 16.37
CA ALA A 184 5.43 -8.04 16.13
C ALA A 184 4.20 -7.26 16.65
N LEU A 185 3.31 -7.89 17.42
CA LEU A 185 2.22 -7.19 18.10
C LEU A 185 2.74 -6.53 19.39
N LEU A 186 2.41 -5.26 19.60
CA LEU A 186 2.68 -4.51 20.83
C LEU A 186 1.38 -4.18 21.55
N ASP A 187 1.43 -4.04 22.87
CA ASP A 187 0.30 -3.57 23.67
C ASP A 187 0.06 -2.05 23.50
N SER A 188 1.11 -1.31 23.14
CA SER A 188 1.09 0.13 22.89
C SER A 188 2.19 0.52 21.89
N TYR A 189 1.94 1.57 21.13
CA TYR A 189 2.86 2.17 20.16
C TYR A 189 3.41 3.53 20.62
N GLU A 190 3.29 3.87 21.92
CA GLU A 190 3.79 5.12 22.52
C GLU A 190 5.30 5.35 22.35
N GLY A 191 6.06 4.27 22.09
CA GLY A 191 7.49 4.32 21.83
C GLY A 191 7.86 4.74 20.40
N MET A 192 6.87 4.96 19.52
CA MET A 192 7.13 5.49 18.18
C MET A 192 7.63 6.93 18.28
N PRO A 193 8.74 7.30 17.59
CA PRO A 193 9.31 8.65 17.68
C PRO A 193 8.35 9.77 17.25
N GLU A 194 8.61 10.98 17.76
CA GLU A 194 7.78 12.18 17.52
C GLU A 194 7.86 12.72 16.10
N ASP A 195 8.98 12.46 15.43
CA ASP A 195 9.29 12.92 14.09
C ASP A 195 8.87 11.93 13.00
N VAL A 196 8.35 10.75 13.37
CA VAL A 196 7.71 9.82 12.43
C VAL A 196 6.38 10.39 11.94
N ARG A 197 6.10 10.23 10.64
CA ARG A 197 4.82 10.56 10.03
C ARG A 197 4.05 9.30 9.68
N LEU A 198 2.87 9.12 10.26
CA LEU A 198 2.16 7.83 10.28
C LEU A 198 0.80 7.89 9.57
N LEU A 199 0.61 7.08 8.54
CA LEU A 199 -0.69 6.87 7.92
C LEU A 199 -1.16 5.44 8.19
N VAL A 200 -2.33 5.30 8.78
CA VAL A 200 -2.97 4.00 9.04
C VAL A 200 -4.24 3.93 8.22
N MET A 201 -4.25 3.11 7.18
CA MET A 201 -5.43 2.92 6.34
C MET A 201 -6.08 1.58 6.66
N VAL A 202 -7.38 1.59 6.96
CA VAL A 202 -8.19 0.40 7.22
C VAL A 202 -9.36 0.35 6.25
N SER A 203 -9.78 -0.85 5.88
CA SER A 203 -10.90 -1.04 4.95
C SER A 203 -12.12 -1.55 5.73
N VAL A 204 -13.27 -0.90 5.59
CA VAL A 204 -14.43 -1.16 6.47
C VAL A 204 -15.07 -2.54 6.28
N ASN A 205 -14.84 -3.18 5.13
CA ASN A 205 -15.27 -4.56 4.85
C ASN A 205 -14.11 -5.56 4.98
N ASP A 206 -13.04 -5.20 5.69
CA ASP A 206 -11.96 -6.12 6.02
C ASP A 206 -12.39 -7.09 7.13
N HIS A 207 -12.82 -8.28 6.72
CA HIS A 207 -13.15 -9.37 7.64
C HIS A 207 -11.97 -10.31 7.95
N VAL A 208 -10.76 -10.01 7.46
CA VAL A 208 -9.57 -10.82 7.70
C VAL A 208 -8.85 -10.36 8.96
N VAL A 209 -8.61 -9.05 9.08
CA VAL A 209 -7.98 -8.46 10.28
C VAL A 209 -8.78 -7.32 10.90
N GLY A 210 -9.71 -6.72 10.15
CA GLY A 210 -10.52 -5.59 10.60
C GLY A 210 -9.68 -4.36 10.98
N GLU A 211 -10.30 -3.44 11.71
CA GLU A 211 -9.66 -2.17 12.10
C GLU A 211 -8.91 -2.23 13.45
N LYS A 212 -9.05 -3.30 14.22
CA LYS A 212 -8.64 -3.35 15.64
C LYS A 212 -7.17 -2.95 15.83
N LEU A 213 -6.26 -3.53 15.06
CA LEU A 213 -4.83 -3.21 15.20
C LEU A 213 -4.52 -1.81 14.64
N GLY A 214 -5.11 -1.42 13.52
CA GLY A 214 -4.94 -0.07 12.97
C GLY A 214 -5.35 1.01 13.97
N ARG A 215 -6.51 0.84 14.60
CA ARG A 215 -7.02 1.73 15.65
C ARG A 215 -6.12 1.73 16.89
N LEU A 216 -5.67 0.56 17.36
CA LEU A 216 -4.70 0.47 18.46
C LEU A 216 -3.41 1.25 18.16
N ILE A 217 -2.84 1.09 16.97
CA ILE A 217 -1.63 1.80 16.55
C ILE A 217 -1.87 3.31 16.57
N PHE A 218 -2.95 3.78 15.93
CA PHE A 218 -3.30 5.19 15.86
C PHE A 218 -3.57 5.81 17.25
N GLU A 219 -4.33 5.14 18.11
CA GLU A 219 -4.71 5.66 19.41
C GLU A 219 -3.55 5.67 20.41
N SER A 220 -2.67 4.65 20.37
CA SER A 220 -1.58 4.50 21.33
C SER A 220 -0.25 5.15 20.92
N ALA A 221 -0.04 5.48 19.64
CA ALA A 221 1.13 6.25 19.17
C ALA A 221 1.05 7.75 19.56
N VAL A 222 0.79 8.02 20.84
CA VAL A 222 0.46 9.34 21.37
C VAL A 222 1.58 10.36 21.21
N HIS A 223 2.84 9.91 21.20
CA HIS A 223 4.02 10.76 20.99
C HIS A 223 4.32 11.05 19.51
N THR A 224 3.58 10.47 18.56
CA THR A 224 3.73 10.69 17.12
C THR A 224 2.58 11.59 16.63
N PRO A 225 2.69 12.94 16.72
CA PRO A 225 1.57 13.85 16.49
C PRO A 225 1.14 13.93 15.02
N GLN A 226 2.02 13.67 14.07
CA GLN A 226 1.69 13.62 12.65
C GLN A 226 1.21 12.22 12.28
N ARG A 227 -0.02 11.90 12.67
CA ARG A 227 -0.64 10.59 12.39
C ARG A 227 -2.10 10.71 11.98
N ASN A 228 -2.55 9.94 11.00
CA ASN A 228 -3.95 9.85 10.59
C ASN A 228 -4.41 8.40 10.56
N LEU A 229 -5.64 8.15 11.02
CA LEU A 229 -6.38 6.93 10.73
C LEU A 229 -7.34 7.21 9.58
N ILE A 230 -7.30 6.38 8.55
CA ILE A 230 -7.99 6.58 7.28
C ILE A 230 -8.89 5.36 7.06
N LEU A 231 -10.20 5.59 6.93
CA LEU A 231 -11.17 4.54 6.68
C LEU A 231 -11.56 4.57 5.19
N GLN A 232 -11.30 3.45 4.52
CA GLN A 232 -11.73 3.19 3.15
C GLN A 232 -13.12 2.54 3.15
N TYR A 233 -14.04 3.13 2.38
CA TYR A 233 -15.38 2.61 2.16
C TYR A 233 -15.59 2.12 0.73
N PRO A 234 -16.51 1.16 0.49
CA PRO A 234 -16.83 0.72 -0.86
C PRO A 234 -17.67 1.76 -1.59
N ASP A 235 -17.60 1.74 -2.92
CA ASP A 235 -18.46 2.53 -3.81
C ASP A 235 -19.01 1.66 -4.94
N GLU A 236 -20.31 1.33 -4.84
CA GLU A 236 -21.03 0.46 -5.77
C GLU A 236 -21.70 1.21 -6.94
N TYR A 237 -21.46 2.52 -7.04
CA TYR A 237 -22.11 3.37 -8.03
C TYR A 237 -21.78 2.96 -9.47
N GLY A 238 -20.51 2.77 -9.78
CA GLY A 238 -20.05 2.42 -11.13
C GLY A 238 -19.77 0.93 -11.35
N ASP A 239 -19.12 0.65 -12.47
CA ASP A 239 -18.71 -0.71 -12.87
C ASP A 239 -17.25 -0.73 -13.42
N PRO A 240 -16.36 -1.58 -12.89
CA PRO A 240 -16.56 -2.38 -11.68
C PRO A 240 -16.75 -1.49 -10.44
N ALA A 241 -17.45 -2.02 -9.44
CA ALA A 241 -17.55 -1.38 -8.12
C ALA A 241 -16.18 -1.37 -7.42
N ILE A 242 -15.91 -0.29 -6.69
CA ILE A 242 -14.71 -0.12 -5.85
C ILE A 242 -14.96 -0.81 -4.52
N GLY A 243 -14.02 -1.68 -4.12
CA GLY A 243 -14.10 -2.48 -2.91
C GLY A 243 -13.66 -1.74 -1.64
N ALA A 244 -13.71 -2.48 -0.53
CA ALA A 244 -13.16 -2.09 0.77
C ALA A 244 -12.81 -3.32 1.61
N GLY A 245 -12.35 -4.39 0.95
CA GLY A 245 -11.92 -5.62 1.58
C GLY A 245 -10.47 -5.61 2.03
N HIS A 246 -9.96 -6.79 2.41
CA HIS A 246 -8.58 -6.90 2.89
C HIS A 246 -7.52 -6.69 1.79
N ASN A 247 -7.81 -7.08 0.54
CA ASN A 247 -6.80 -7.20 -0.51
C ASN A 247 -6.81 -6.02 -1.50
N GLU A 248 -7.36 -4.86 -1.10
CA GLU A 248 -7.53 -3.69 -1.96
C GLU A 248 -6.18 -3.07 -2.39
N SER A 249 -5.08 -3.42 -1.71
CA SER A 249 -3.72 -2.98 -2.08
C SER A 249 -2.98 -3.98 -3.00
N TYR A 250 -3.66 -5.02 -3.49
CA TYR A 250 -3.07 -5.97 -4.43
C TYR A 250 -3.13 -5.44 -5.86
N ALA A 251 -1.99 -5.00 -6.36
CA ALA A 251 -1.78 -4.61 -7.74
C ALA A 251 -0.86 -5.63 -8.42
N LEU A 252 -1.43 -6.60 -9.14
CA LEU A 252 -0.65 -7.69 -9.74
C LEU A 252 0.24 -7.20 -10.88
N ASP A 253 1.47 -7.70 -10.94
CA ASP A 253 2.38 -7.45 -12.06
C ASP A 253 3.27 -8.66 -12.33
N ALA A 254 3.16 -9.23 -13.54
CA ALA A 254 3.84 -10.44 -13.94
C ALA A 254 5.37 -10.29 -13.99
N ASP A 255 5.89 -9.07 -14.20
CA ASP A 255 7.34 -8.85 -14.23
C ASP A 255 7.97 -9.02 -12.84
N PHE A 256 7.15 -8.96 -11.78
CA PHE A 256 7.57 -9.12 -10.38
C PHE A 256 7.42 -10.55 -9.86
N ASP A 257 7.11 -11.53 -10.73
CA ASP A 257 7.01 -12.93 -10.32
C ASP A 257 8.38 -13.57 -10.07
N MET A 258 8.67 -13.82 -8.79
CA MET A 258 9.92 -14.45 -8.33
C MET A 258 9.80 -15.97 -8.13
N GLY A 259 8.80 -16.61 -8.76
CA GLY A 259 8.66 -18.08 -8.79
C GLY A 259 8.09 -18.70 -7.51
N ILE A 260 7.57 -17.90 -6.58
CA ILE A 260 6.95 -18.39 -5.34
C ILE A 260 5.42 -18.44 -5.54
N HIS A 261 4.90 -19.61 -5.94
CA HIS A 261 3.48 -19.80 -6.29
C HIS A 261 2.67 -20.53 -5.22
N ASN A 262 2.69 -20.00 -3.99
CA ASN A 262 1.97 -20.57 -2.85
C ASN A 262 0.45 -20.26 -2.87
N LEU A 263 -0.26 -20.59 -1.79
CA LEU A 263 -1.71 -20.36 -1.70
C LEU A 263 -2.08 -18.87 -1.79
N SER A 264 -1.30 -17.98 -1.16
CA SER A 264 -1.56 -16.53 -1.21
C SER A 264 -1.40 -15.98 -2.62
N TYR A 265 -0.38 -16.42 -3.36
CA TYR A 265 -0.21 -16.10 -4.79
C TYR A 265 -1.43 -16.51 -5.62
N ARG A 266 -1.87 -17.76 -5.49
CA ARG A 266 -3.04 -18.26 -6.24
C ARG A 266 -4.33 -17.53 -5.88
N ARG A 267 -4.51 -17.17 -4.60
CA ARG A 267 -5.66 -16.39 -4.15
C ARG A 267 -5.62 -14.98 -4.72
N ALA A 268 -4.46 -14.33 -4.74
CA ALA A 268 -4.28 -12.98 -5.24
C ALA A 268 -4.78 -12.84 -6.68
N ILE A 269 -4.48 -13.80 -7.55
CA ILE A 269 -4.98 -13.84 -8.95
C ILE A 269 -6.51 -13.73 -9.05
N GLY A 270 -7.25 -14.29 -8.10
CA GLY A 270 -8.72 -14.29 -8.13
C GLY A 270 -9.38 -13.11 -7.42
N VAL A 271 -8.63 -12.31 -6.65
CA VAL A 271 -9.22 -11.25 -5.79
C VAL A 271 -8.63 -9.86 -6.03
N ALA A 272 -7.42 -9.77 -6.58
CA ALA A 272 -6.76 -8.50 -6.83
C ALA A 272 -7.49 -7.71 -7.92
N LYS A 273 -7.55 -6.40 -7.73
CA LYS A 273 -8.07 -5.44 -8.69
C LYS A 273 -7.15 -4.23 -8.64
N LEU A 274 -6.83 -3.71 -9.83
CA LEU A 274 -6.14 -2.44 -9.96
C LEU A 274 -7.20 -1.40 -10.35
N ASP A 275 -7.55 -0.52 -9.43
CA ASP A 275 -8.59 0.49 -9.65
C ASP A 275 -8.31 1.81 -8.92
N ALA A 276 -9.34 2.64 -8.73
CA ALA A 276 -9.23 3.95 -8.10
C ALA A 276 -8.63 3.90 -6.70
N ILE A 277 -8.81 2.81 -5.94
CA ILE A 277 -8.23 2.71 -4.60
C ILE A 277 -6.71 2.65 -4.60
N ASP A 278 -6.11 2.01 -5.61
CA ASP A 278 -4.67 2.00 -5.77
C ASP A 278 -4.18 3.42 -6.05
N TYR A 279 -4.72 4.07 -7.08
CA TYR A 279 -4.21 5.35 -7.57
C TYR A 279 -4.48 6.50 -6.60
N TYR A 280 -5.70 6.63 -6.11
CA TYR A 280 -6.13 7.76 -5.28
C TYR A 280 -6.12 7.45 -3.78
N GLY A 281 -5.97 6.19 -3.38
CA GLY A 281 -5.79 5.77 -2.00
C GLY A 281 -4.32 5.48 -1.71
N TYR A 282 -3.92 4.21 -1.89
CA TYR A 282 -2.61 3.73 -1.42
C TYR A 282 -1.42 4.44 -2.06
N TRP A 283 -1.43 4.65 -3.38
CA TRP A 283 -0.30 5.23 -4.12
C TRP A 283 -0.23 6.74 -3.86
N LYS A 284 -1.34 7.47 -4.03
CA LYS A 284 -1.44 8.90 -3.68
C LYS A 284 -0.95 9.19 -2.27
N LEU A 285 -1.41 8.42 -1.29
CA LEU A 285 -1.05 8.66 0.12
C LEU A 285 0.40 8.29 0.42
N LEU A 286 0.96 7.25 -0.21
CA LEU A 286 2.37 6.92 -0.06
C LEU A 286 3.28 7.97 -0.70
N ASP A 287 2.94 8.44 -1.91
CA ASP A 287 3.65 9.51 -2.61
C ASP A 287 3.62 10.81 -1.82
N ALA A 288 2.44 11.22 -1.35
CA ALA A 288 2.30 12.41 -0.52
C ALA A 288 3.08 12.27 0.80
N LEU A 289 3.10 11.08 1.41
CA LEU A 289 3.91 10.82 2.60
C LEU A 289 5.41 10.96 2.30
N MET A 290 5.90 10.37 1.20
CA MET A 290 7.28 10.47 0.74
C MET A 290 7.68 11.94 0.51
N ASP A 291 6.85 12.69 -0.20
CA ASP A 291 7.06 14.11 -0.52
C ASP A 291 7.09 14.97 0.73
N CYS A 292 6.12 14.73 1.62
CA CYS A 292 6.01 15.47 2.85
C CYS A 292 7.27 15.24 3.69
N VAL A 293 7.67 13.98 3.90
CA VAL A 293 8.86 13.63 4.70
C VAL A 293 10.13 14.23 4.12
N ARG A 294 10.35 14.09 2.81
CA ARG A 294 11.65 14.39 2.19
C ARG A 294 11.80 15.83 1.72
N ARG A 295 10.69 16.46 1.32
CA ARG A 295 10.65 17.79 0.68
C ARG A 295 9.76 18.80 1.40
N GLY A 296 8.88 18.35 2.29
CA GLY A 296 7.86 19.22 2.89
C GLY A 296 6.73 19.59 1.93
N GLU A 297 6.61 18.86 0.82
CA GLU A 297 5.60 19.07 -0.22
C GLU A 297 4.43 18.08 -0.06
N ASN A 298 3.25 18.39 -0.59
CA ASN A 298 2.07 17.52 -0.55
C ASN A 298 1.66 17.05 0.86
N CYS A 299 2.06 17.78 1.91
CA CYS A 299 1.72 17.44 3.29
C CYS A 299 0.22 17.55 3.58
N ASP A 300 -0.49 18.43 2.88
CA ASP A 300 -1.94 18.54 2.91
C ASP A 300 -2.64 17.36 2.22
N VAL A 301 -1.99 16.72 1.24
CA VAL A 301 -2.48 15.46 0.64
C VAL A 301 -2.26 14.28 1.58
N ALA A 302 -1.16 14.28 2.33
CA ALA A 302 -0.83 13.20 3.27
C ALA A 302 -1.56 13.31 4.62
N PHE A 303 -1.77 14.52 5.16
CA PHE A 303 -2.20 14.73 6.55
C PHE A 303 -3.30 15.79 6.69
N GLY A 304 -3.90 15.84 7.88
CA GLY A 304 -4.77 16.95 8.30
C GLY A 304 -6.25 16.85 7.91
N ASN A 305 -6.72 15.72 7.36
CA ASN A 305 -8.11 15.54 6.95
C ASN A 305 -8.57 16.65 5.97
N THR A 306 -7.75 16.91 4.96
CA THR A 306 -8.07 17.90 3.91
C THR A 306 -8.95 17.27 2.83
N GLU A 307 -9.58 18.10 1.99
CA GLU A 307 -10.25 17.59 0.79
C GLU A 307 -9.27 16.82 -0.12
N ALA A 308 -8.03 17.29 -0.27
CA ALA A 308 -7.03 16.62 -1.11
C ALA A 308 -6.67 15.22 -0.59
N GLN A 309 -6.56 15.06 0.73
CA GLN A 309 -6.34 13.75 1.36
C GLN A 309 -7.52 12.81 1.10
N ARG A 310 -8.76 13.29 1.30
CA ARG A 310 -9.97 12.47 1.18
C ARG A 310 -10.39 12.12 -0.25
N ASN A 311 -9.97 12.92 -1.23
CA ASN A 311 -10.42 12.84 -2.61
C ASN A 311 -10.03 11.51 -3.29
N MET A 312 -11.02 10.82 -3.88
CA MET A 312 -10.86 9.54 -4.59
C MET A 312 -11.09 9.63 -6.11
N GLY A 313 -11.05 10.85 -6.66
CA GLY A 313 -11.38 11.13 -8.05
C GLY A 313 -12.88 11.14 -8.34
N CYS A 314 -13.23 11.07 -9.62
CA CYS A 314 -14.61 11.03 -10.08
C CYS A 314 -14.83 9.82 -10.99
N TRP A 315 -16.02 9.23 -10.87
CA TRP A 315 -16.57 8.35 -11.89
C TRP A 315 -16.62 9.07 -13.25
N SER A 316 -16.62 8.30 -14.35
CA SER A 316 -16.57 8.83 -15.73
C SER A 316 -17.73 9.78 -16.11
N ASP A 317 -18.81 9.83 -15.33
CA ASP A 317 -19.92 10.76 -15.48
C ASP A 317 -19.77 12.05 -14.64
N GLY A 318 -18.64 12.21 -13.95
CA GLY A 318 -18.32 13.36 -13.12
C GLY A 318 -18.78 13.26 -11.67
N LYS A 319 -19.49 12.19 -11.27
CA LYS A 319 -19.84 12.00 -9.86
C LYS A 319 -18.58 11.68 -9.05
N LYS A 320 -18.37 12.37 -7.92
CA LYS A 320 -17.27 12.05 -7.00
C LYS A 320 -17.36 10.59 -6.54
N VAL A 321 -16.22 9.90 -6.54
CA VAL A 321 -16.08 8.61 -5.84
C VAL A 321 -16.25 8.86 -4.34
N ARG A 322 -16.78 7.87 -3.61
CA ARG A 322 -16.86 7.95 -2.14
C ARG A 322 -15.52 8.33 -1.53
N GLU A 323 -15.50 9.45 -0.81
CA GLU A 323 -14.31 9.97 -0.14
C GLU A 323 -13.82 9.03 0.96
N LEU A 324 -12.50 9.05 1.21
CA LEU A 324 -11.92 8.45 2.41
C LEU A 324 -12.39 9.23 3.64
N GLU A 325 -12.66 8.54 4.75
CA GLU A 325 -12.85 9.21 6.04
C GLU A 325 -11.52 9.26 6.78
N VAL A 326 -11.26 10.36 7.50
CA VAL A 326 -9.96 10.59 8.16
C VAL A 326 -10.18 11.07 9.58
N GLU A 327 -9.65 10.31 10.54
CA GLU A 327 -9.51 10.69 11.94
C GLU A 327 -8.09 11.25 12.19
N ILE A 328 -8.02 12.37 12.91
CA ILE A 328 -6.77 13.04 13.32
C ILE A 328 -6.62 13.01 14.86
N PRO A 329 -5.41 13.15 15.42
CA PRO A 329 -5.19 13.05 16.86
C PRO A 329 -5.95 14.13 17.61
N GLY A 330 -6.74 13.73 18.60
CA GLY A 330 -7.56 14.65 19.39
C GLY A 330 -8.82 15.19 18.71
N GLY A 331 -9.15 14.72 17.50
CA GLY A 331 -10.43 15.03 16.84
C GLY A 331 -11.61 14.27 17.45
N GLU A 332 -12.79 14.90 17.50
CA GLU A 332 -14.03 14.18 17.82
C GLU A 332 -14.38 13.24 16.66
N ARG A 333 -14.78 12.00 16.99
CA ARG A 333 -15.27 11.02 16.02
C ARG A 333 -16.47 11.63 15.29
N GLY A 334 -16.43 11.69 13.96
CA GLY A 334 -17.61 12.02 13.16
C GLY A 334 -18.71 11.03 13.56
N LYS A 335 -19.83 11.53 14.07
CA LYS A 335 -20.95 10.66 14.47
C LYS A 335 -21.36 9.83 13.25
N GLU A 336 -21.32 8.51 13.38
CA GLU A 336 -21.93 7.58 12.44
C GLU A 336 -23.36 8.07 12.16
N SER A 337 -23.62 8.46 10.90
CA SER A 337 -24.99 8.59 10.43
C SER A 337 -25.56 7.18 10.29
N GLU A 338 -26.47 6.83 11.20
CA GLU A 338 -27.29 5.60 11.20
C GLU A 338 -27.93 5.28 9.85
#